data_AF-A0A2H0DCN4-F1
#
_entry.id   AF-A0A2H0DCN4-F1
#
_cell.length_a   1.000
_cell.length_b   1.000
_cell.length_c   1.000
_cell.angle_alpha   90.00
_cell.angle_beta   90.00
_cell.angle_gamma   90.00
#
_symmetry.space_group_name_H-M   'P 1'
#
loop_
_entity.id
_entity.type
_entity.pdbx_description
1 polymer ?
#
loop_
_entity_poly.entity_id
_entity_poly.type
_entity_poly.pdbx_seq_one_letter_code
_entity_poly.pdbx_strand_id
1 'polypeptide(L)'
;MNHSLSIYAGSIALENIRRHGLHPDQVKVFVGASGGPKWFVLYGLDRYLFGDFFPQKKEKLYSIGSSAGAWRMACLARKRPVSAIARLAQKYSNEVYTNKPSATEVSLKARQLLDYVIEDDGVEEILSNKKIQTHIIAAKSLGLVASEEPWLQGSGLLLSAAANLLSRNNLRHFYERTVFHTGEQGRPFFRFSDFSTQNVQLTKDNLKDALMASGAIPMMLKGIPNIQGAETGIYRDGGMVDYHFDFRFNPGKEIVLYPHFSARVVPGWFDKALKWRKITPYHFENVVLITPSAEFVDKHLNGGKLRPIILKTWY
;
A
#
# COMPACT_ATOMS: atom_id res chain seq x y z
N MET A 1 -26.01 -2.27 18.99
CA MET A 1 -25.90 -2.45 17.52
C MET A 1 -24.58 -3.16 17.23
N ASN A 2 -24.59 -4.28 16.51
CA ASN A 2 -23.35 -4.93 16.07
C ASN A 2 -22.87 -4.23 14.80
N HIS A 3 -21.94 -3.30 14.92
CA HIS A 3 -21.35 -2.62 13.78
C HIS A 3 -20.29 -3.53 13.15
N SER A 4 -20.22 -3.60 11.82
CA SER A 4 -19.16 -4.39 11.15
C SER A 4 -17.86 -3.59 10.96
N LEU A 5 -17.95 -2.26 11.02
CA LEU A 5 -16.84 -1.33 10.80
C LEU A 5 -16.67 -0.39 11.99
N SER A 6 -15.43 0.03 12.22
CA SER A 6 -15.07 1.16 13.07
C SER A 6 -14.45 2.25 12.19
N ILE A 7 -14.85 3.50 12.44
CA ILE A 7 -14.37 4.67 11.71
C ILE A 7 -13.64 5.58 12.69
N TYR A 8 -12.39 5.90 12.38
CA TYR A 8 -11.58 6.87 13.11
C TYR A 8 -11.31 8.03 12.16
N ALA A 9 -11.52 9.25 12.64
CA ALA A 9 -11.25 10.45 11.84
C ALA A 9 -10.34 11.39 12.63
N GLY A 10 -9.31 11.91 11.97
CA GLY A 10 -8.52 13.02 12.50
C GLY A 10 -9.37 14.27 12.72
N SER A 11 -8.86 15.24 13.48
CA SER A 11 -9.58 16.45 13.88
C SER A 11 -10.21 17.19 12.69
N ILE A 12 -9.45 17.43 11.62
CA ILE A 12 -9.92 18.14 10.42
C ILE A 12 -10.92 17.29 9.64
N ALA A 13 -10.65 16.00 9.44
CA ALA A 13 -11.57 15.09 8.77
C ALA A 13 -12.91 14.98 9.52
N LEU A 14 -12.87 14.88 10.84
CA LEU A 14 -14.05 14.78 11.70
C LEU A 14 -14.91 16.04 11.63
N GLU A 15 -14.28 17.22 11.66
CA GLU A 15 -14.98 18.50 11.49
C GLU A 15 -15.71 18.57 10.15
N ASN A 16 -15.03 18.21 9.06
CA ASN A 16 -15.63 18.18 7.72
C ASN A 16 -16.81 17.22 7.62
N ILE A 17 -16.66 15.98 8.13
CA ILE A 17 -17.71 14.96 8.07
C ILE A 17 -18.92 15.37 8.92
N ARG A 18 -18.71 15.98 10.09
CA ARG A 18 -19.82 16.45 10.94
C ARG A 18 -20.64 17.54 10.27
N ARG A 19 -20.01 18.42 9.50
CA ARG A 19 -20.70 19.53 8.81
C ARG A 19 -21.40 19.10 7.53
N HIS A 20 -20.80 18.19 6.78
CA HIS A 20 -21.20 17.95 5.38
C HIS A 20 -21.56 16.48 5.09
N GLY A 21 -21.43 15.58 6.06
CA GLY A 21 -21.42 14.14 5.79
C GLY A 21 -20.12 13.71 5.11
N LEU A 22 -20.01 12.41 4.80
CA LEU A 22 -18.90 11.85 4.02
C LEU A 22 -19.34 11.69 2.56
N HIS A 23 -18.77 12.49 1.67
CA HIS A 23 -19.04 12.45 0.23
C HIS A 23 -17.79 12.14 -0.60
N PRO A 24 -17.91 11.46 -1.76
CA PRO A 24 -16.79 11.14 -2.64
C PRO A 24 -15.95 12.36 -3.07
N ASP A 25 -16.61 13.49 -3.30
CA ASP A 25 -15.94 14.72 -3.73
C ASP A 25 -15.00 15.31 -2.68
N GLN A 26 -15.22 15.01 -1.38
CA GLN A 26 -14.32 15.44 -0.31
C GLN A 26 -13.06 14.58 -0.21
N VAL A 27 -13.04 13.39 -0.80
CA VAL A 27 -11.90 12.48 -0.71
C VAL A 27 -10.90 12.83 -1.80
N LYS A 28 -9.75 13.40 -1.42
CA LYS A 28 -8.67 13.72 -2.36
C LYS A 28 -7.71 12.57 -2.54
N VAL A 29 -7.42 11.87 -1.44
CA VAL A 29 -6.43 10.80 -1.41
C VAL A 29 -7.08 9.50 -0.97
N PHE A 30 -6.78 8.42 -1.67
CA PHE A 30 -7.18 7.06 -1.30
C PHE A 30 -5.94 6.20 -1.05
N VAL A 31 -5.86 5.59 0.13
CA VAL A 31 -4.66 4.89 0.59
C VAL A 31 -4.92 3.39 0.65
N GLY A 32 -4.13 2.63 -0.12
CA GLY A 32 -4.12 1.17 -0.08
C GLY A 32 -3.23 0.65 1.05
N ALA A 33 -3.83 0.10 2.10
CA ALA A 33 -3.08 -0.57 3.16
C ALA A 33 -2.36 -1.84 2.64
N SER A 34 -1.05 -1.94 2.90
CA SER A 34 -0.27 -3.18 2.75
C SER A 34 -0.73 -4.24 3.74
N GLY A 35 -0.38 -5.52 3.54
CA GLY A 35 -0.72 -6.53 4.54
C GLY A 35 -0.73 -7.99 4.09
N GLY A 36 -0.29 -8.28 2.87
CA GLY A 36 -0.46 -9.60 2.26
C GLY A 36 -1.94 -10.00 2.31
N PRO A 37 -2.31 -11.24 2.69
CA PRO A 37 -3.70 -11.70 2.65
C PRO A 37 -4.66 -10.94 3.60
N LYS A 38 -4.16 -10.08 4.50
CA LYS A 38 -5.03 -9.33 5.42
C LYS A 38 -5.99 -8.38 4.72
N TRP A 39 -5.70 -7.97 3.48
CA TRP A 39 -6.60 -7.10 2.72
C TRP A 39 -7.93 -7.77 2.36
N PHE A 40 -8.06 -9.10 2.42
CA PHE A 40 -9.32 -9.80 2.12
C PHE A 40 -10.49 -9.31 2.98
N VAL A 41 -10.26 -8.89 4.22
CA VAL A 41 -11.31 -8.30 5.08
C VAL A 41 -11.87 -6.99 4.50
N LEU A 42 -11.09 -6.31 3.65
CA LEU A 42 -11.46 -5.08 2.97
C LEU A 42 -12.11 -5.34 1.61
N TYR A 43 -12.14 -6.58 1.10
CA TYR A 43 -12.62 -6.87 -0.25
C TYR A 43 -14.04 -6.37 -0.51
N GLY A 44 -14.98 -6.59 0.42
CA GLY A 44 -16.34 -6.08 0.30
C GLY A 44 -16.40 -4.55 0.30
N LEU A 45 -15.58 -3.91 1.14
CA LEU A 45 -15.48 -2.45 1.21
C LEU A 45 -14.84 -1.88 -0.06
N ASP A 46 -13.81 -2.52 -0.62
CA ASP A 46 -13.20 -2.13 -1.89
C ASP A 46 -14.19 -2.20 -3.04
N ARG A 47 -15.01 -3.26 -3.12
CA ARG A 47 -16.06 -3.36 -4.15
C ARG A 47 -17.04 -2.20 -4.08
N TYR A 48 -17.51 -1.86 -2.89
CA TYR A 48 -18.39 -0.70 -2.69
C TYR A 48 -17.70 0.62 -3.04
N LEU A 49 -16.48 0.84 -2.53
CA LEU A 49 -15.74 2.08 -2.78
C LEU A 49 -15.45 2.26 -4.26
N PHE A 50 -15.08 1.18 -4.96
CA PHE A 50 -14.67 1.22 -6.36
C PHE A 50 -15.87 1.26 -7.31
N GLY A 51 -16.97 0.59 -6.96
CA GLY A 51 -18.14 0.40 -7.81
C GLY A 51 -19.27 1.40 -7.59
N ASP A 52 -19.42 1.91 -6.37
CA ASP A 52 -20.57 2.74 -6.00
C ASP A 52 -20.16 4.13 -5.49
N PHE A 53 -19.10 4.22 -4.69
CA PHE A 53 -18.70 5.48 -4.05
C PHE A 53 -17.89 6.39 -4.99
N PHE A 54 -16.72 5.95 -5.45
CA PHE A 54 -15.82 6.77 -6.28
C PHE A 54 -16.31 7.08 -7.70
N PRO A 55 -17.19 6.28 -8.35
CA PRO A 55 -17.76 6.67 -9.64
C PRO A 55 -18.52 8.01 -9.62
N GLN A 56 -19.02 8.42 -8.45
CA GLN A 56 -19.71 9.69 -8.25
C GLN A 56 -18.75 10.89 -8.08
N LYS A 57 -17.45 10.64 -7.89
CA LYS A 57 -16.45 11.69 -7.72
C LYS A 57 -16.22 12.44 -9.03
N LYS A 58 -16.26 13.77 -8.96
CA LYS A 58 -16.04 14.66 -10.11
C LYS A 58 -14.57 14.98 -10.31
N GLU A 59 -13.91 15.34 -9.21
CA GLU A 59 -12.50 15.72 -9.22
C GLU A 59 -11.57 14.51 -9.28
N LYS A 60 -10.30 14.76 -9.61
CA LYS A 60 -9.27 13.72 -9.63
C LYS A 60 -9.04 13.12 -8.24
N LEU A 61 -8.94 11.80 -8.16
CA LEU A 61 -8.53 11.03 -6.98
C LEU A 61 -7.05 10.67 -7.08
N TYR A 62 -6.29 10.91 -6.01
CA TYR A 62 -4.89 10.48 -5.91
C TYR A 62 -4.83 9.19 -5.09
N SER A 63 -4.48 8.08 -5.72
CA SER A 63 -4.32 6.80 -5.02
C SER A 63 -2.86 6.51 -4.72
N ILE A 64 -2.55 5.96 -3.54
CA ILE A 64 -1.19 5.54 -3.16
C ILE A 64 -1.23 4.17 -2.48
N GLY A 65 -0.27 3.31 -2.81
CA GLY A 65 -0.12 2.02 -2.18
C GLY A 65 1.30 1.46 -2.26
N SER A 66 1.61 0.56 -1.34
CA SER A 66 2.75 -0.37 -1.39
C SER A 66 2.22 -1.80 -1.34
N SER A 67 3.00 -2.79 -1.79
CA SER A 67 2.67 -4.20 -1.70
C SER A 67 1.26 -4.51 -2.22
N ALA A 68 0.50 -5.36 -1.52
CA ALA A 68 -0.91 -5.64 -1.85
C ALA A 68 -1.79 -4.37 -1.91
N GLY A 69 -1.44 -3.29 -1.20
CA GLY A 69 -2.11 -2.00 -1.31
C GLY A 69 -1.95 -1.38 -2.70
N ALA A 70 -0.75 -1.42 -3.28
CA ALA A 70 -0.48 -0.94 -4.64
C ALA A 70 -1.29 -1.71 -5.69
N TRP A 71 -1.40 -3.03 -5.53
CA TRP A 71 -2.14 -3.89 -6.47
C TRP A 71 -3.64 -3.60 -6.43
N ARG A 72 -4.19 -3.30 -5.23
CA ARG A 72 -5.56 -2.81 -5.08
C ARG A 72 -5.76 -1.45 -5.74
N MET A 73 -4.80 -0.52 -5.62
CA MET A 73 -4.90 0.79 -6.29
C MET A 73 -4.83 0.67 -7.81
N ALA A 74 -4.02 -0.26 -8.33
CA ALA A 74 -4.00 -0.57 -9.76
C ALA A 74 -5.35 -1.12 -10.24
N CYS A 75 -6.02 -1.98 -9.44
CA CYS A 75 -7.38 -2.44 -9.73
C CYS A 75 -8.38 -1.27 -9.76
N LEU A 76 -8.32 -0.36 -8.78
CA LEU A 76 -9.16 0.85 -8.74
C LEU A 76 -9.02 1.70 -10.01
N ALA A 77 -7.82 1.79 -10.57
CA ALA A 77 -7.55 2.59 -11.78
C ALA A 77 -8.00 1.93 -13.10
N ARG A 78 -8.57 0.72 -13.08
CA ARG A 78 -9.15 0.06 -14.27
C ARG A 78 -10.53 0.63 -14.60
N LYS A 79 -10.99 0.48 -15.85
CA LYS A 79 -12.37 0.85 -16.24
C LYS A 79 -13.44 0.03 -15.51
N ARG A 80 -13.13 -1.25 -15.24
CA ARG A 80 -14.00 -2.18 -14.49
C ARG A 80 -13.34 -2.57 -13.16
N PRO A 81 -13.26 -1.65 -12.19
CA PRO A 81 -12.43 -1.84 -11.00
C PRO A 81 -12.96 -2.94 -10.07
N VAL A 82 -14.29 -3.13 -10.02
CA VAL A 82 -14.93 -4.23 -9.26
C VAL A 82 -14.56 -5.60 -9.84
N SER A 83 -14.52 -5.72 -11.18
CA SER A 83 -14.08 -6.96 -11.83
C SER A 83 -12.59 -7.21 -11.62
N ALA A 84 -11.76 -6.17 -11.69
CA ALA A 84 -10.32 -6.28 -11.46
C ALA A 84 -9.99 -6.74 -10.03
N ILE A 85 -10.61 -6.13 -9.01
CA ILE A 85 -10.40 -6.54 -7.61
C ILE A 85 -10.97 -7.94 -7.33
N ALA A 86 -12.04 -8.36 -8.01
CA ALA A 86 -12.58 -9.71 -7.92
C ALA A 86 -11.63 -10.76 -8.51
N ARG A 87 -11.01 -10.49 -9.66
CA ARG A 87 -9.96 -11.36 -10.23
C ARG A 87 -8.75 -11.45 -9.30
N LEU A 88 -8.34 -10.32 -8.72
CA LEU A 88 -7.25 -10.30 -7.74
C LEU A 88 -7.60 -11.19 -6.54
N ALA A 89 -8.79 -11.02 -5.96
CA ALA A 89 -9.24 -11.85 -4.84
C ALA A 89 -9.25 -13.34 -5.21
N GLN A 90 -9.86 -13.69 -6.34
CA GLN A 90 -10.00 -15.07 -6.81
C GLN A 90 -8.63 -15.71 -7.06
N LYS A 91 -7.76 -15.07 -7.84
CA LYS A 91 -6.46 -15.66 -8.19
C LYS A 91 -5.54 -15.74 -6.97
N TYR A 92 -5.52 -14.71 -6.13
CA TYR A 92 -4.73 -14.70 -4.90
C TYR A 92 -5.17 -15.81 -3.92
N SER A 93 -6.47 -16.04 -3.75
CA SER A 93 -6.98 -17.05 -2.80
C SER A 93 -6.83 -18.49 -3.29
N ASN A 94 -6.65 -18.71 -4.60
CA ASN A 94 -6.51 -20.04 -5.21
C ASN A 94 -5.06 -20.36 -5.60
N GLU A 95 -4.09 -19.51 -5.25
CA GLU A 95 -2.69 -19.77 -5.57
C GLU A 95 -2.12 -20.87 -4.67
N VAL A 96 -1.58 -21.91 -5.28
CA VAL A 96 -1.00 -23.06 -4.59
C VAL A 96 0.49 -23.13 -4.90
N TYR A 97 1.32 -23.25 -3.87
CA TYR A 97 2.77 -23.34 -4.00
C TYR A 97 3.25 -24.77 -3.74
N THR A 98 4.46 -25.10 -4.20
CA THR A 98 5.13 -26.31 -3.71
C THR A 98 5.35 -26.22 -2.19
N ASN A 99 5.63 -27.35 -1.53
CA ASN A 99 5.76 -27.40 -0.07
C ASN A 99 6.86 -26.46 0.48
N LYS A 100 7.93 -26.26 -0.29
CA LYS A 100 9.02 -25.33 0.03
C LYS A 100 9.31 -24.49 -1.22
N PRO A 101 8.47 -23.47 -1.51
CA PRO A 101 8.59 -22.75 -2.76
C PRO A 101 9.87 -21.93 -2.76
N SER A 102 10.57 -21.96 -3.90
CA SER A 102 11.73 -21.10 -4.12
C SER A 102 11.30 -19.67 -4.41
N ALA A 103 12.20 -18.69 -4.18
CA ALA A 103 11.93 -17.31 -4.56
C ALA A 103 11.63 -17.16 -6.06
N THR A 104 12.22 -18.02 -6.91
CA THR A 104 11.90 -18.08 -8.35
C THR A 104 10.45 -18.50 -8.59
N GLU A 105 9.98 -19.56 -7.92
CA GLU A 105 8.60 -20.03 -8.05
C GLU A 105 7.61 -18.96 -7.60
N VAL A 106 7.84 -18.36 -6.42
CA VAL A 106 6.94 -17.32 -5.90
C VAL A 106 6.92 -16.09 -6.82
N SER A 107 8.08 -15.69 -7.35
CA SER A 107 8.16 -14.56 -8.27
C SER A 107 7.44 -14.83 -9.59
N LEU A 108 7.57 -16.04 -10.14
CA LEU A 108 6.87 -16.45 -11.36
C LEU A 108 5.36 -16.44 -11.17
N LYS A 109 4.87 -17.06 -10.08
CA LYS A 109 3.45 -17.09 -9.75
C LYS A 109 2.88 -15.70 -9.49
N ALA A 110 3.63 -14.84 -8.79
CA ALA A 110 3.24 -13.45 -8.56
C ALA A 110 3.15 -12.67 -9.88
N ARG A 111 4.08 -12.87 -10.82
CA ARG A 111 4.02 -12.27 -12.16
C ARG A 111 2.79 -12.75 -12.93
N GLN A 112 2.52 -14.07 -12.95
CA GLN A 112 1.35 -14.65 -13.61
C GLN A 112 0.04 -14.14 -13.01
N LEU A 113 -0.02 -14.00 -11.68
CA LEU A 113 -1.16 -13.41 -10.99
C LEU A 113 -1.36 -11.95 -11.44
N LEU A 114 -0.27 -11.16 -11.48
CA LEU A 114 -0.34 -9.77 -11.91
C LEU A 114 -0.82 -9.65 -13.36
N ASP A 115 -0.29 -10.47 -14.26
CA ASP A 115 -0.71 -10.51 -15.67
C ASP A 115 -2.19 -10.86 -15.81
N TYR A 116 -2.69 -11.83 -15.04
CA TYR A 116 -4.11 -12.20 -15.01
C TYR A 116 -5.02 -11.08 -14.47
N VAL A 117 -4.56 -10.33 -13.47
CA VAL A 117 -5.35 -9.27 -12.84
C VAL A 117 -5.42 -8.02 -13.71
N ILE A 118 -4.26 -7.60 -14.24
CA ILE A 118 -4.13 -6.37 -15.01
C ILE A 118 -4.68 -6.59 -16.42
N GLU A 119 -4.46 -7.75 -17.05
CA GLU A 119 -4.75 -7.99 -18.47
C GLU A 119 -3.87 -7.10 -19.39
N ASP A 120 -3.90 -7.33 -20.70
CA ASP A 120 -3.03 -6.57 -21.64
C ASP A 120 -3.54 -5.15 -21.88
N ASP A 121 -4.86 -4.97 -22.01
CA ASP A 121 -5.49 -3.64 -22.02
C ASP A 121 -5.40 -2.96 -20.64
N GLY A 122 -5.10 -3.74 -19.60
CA GLY A 122 -4.63 -3.41 -18.26
C GLY A 122 -3.92 -2.10 -18.11
N VAL A 123 -2.75 -2.15 -18.73
CA VAL A 123 -1.69 -1.18 -18.59
C VAL A 123 -2.15 0.15 -19.15
N GLU A 124 -2.74 0.15 -20.36
CA GLU A 124 -3.19 1.38 -21.01
C GLU A 124 -4.31 2.09 -20.22
N GLU A 125 -5.29 1.37 -19.68
CA GLU A 125 -6.36 2.04 -18.91
C GLU A 125 -5.83 2.71 -17.65
N ILE A 126 -4.86 2.10 -16.96
CA ILE A 126 -4.26 2.69 -15.76
C ILE A 126 -3.46 3.95 -16.13
N LEU A 127 -2.62 3.85 -17.16
CA LEU A 127 -1.76 4.96 -17.60
C LEU A 127 -2.57 6.15 -18.11
N SER A 128 -3.65 5.90 -18.85
CA SER A 128 -4.51 6.93 -19.44
C SER A 128 -5.64 7.41 -18.52
N ASN A 129 -5.72 6.91 -17.28
CA ASN A 129 -6.81 7.25 -16.37
C ASN A 129 -6.74 8.73 -15.93
N LYS A 130 -7.70 9.54 -16.39
CA LYS A 130 -7.78 10.97 -16.04
C LYS A 130 -8.41 11.23 -14.67
N LYS A 131 -9.21 10.28 -14.16
CA LYS A 131 -9.93 10.41 -12.87
C LYS A 131 -9.09 9.93 -11.69
N ILE A 132 -8.18 8.98 -11.90
CA ILE A 132 -7.35 8.40 -10.85
C ILE A 132 -5.88 8.55 -11.22
N GLN A 133 -5.13 9.27 -10.39
CA GLN A 133 -3.67 9.30 -10.48
C GLN A 133 -3.09 8.28 -9.52
N THR A 134 -2.49 7.23 -10.07
CA THR A 134 -1.95 6.10 -9.31
C THR A 134 -0.52 6.36 -8.89
N HIS A 135 -0.19 6.01 -7.65
CA HIS A 135 1.15 6.09 -7.07
C HIS A 135 1.49 4.74 -6.43
N ILE A 136 2.60 4.15 -6.85
CA ILE A 136 3.09 2.84 -6.41
C ILE A 136 4.43 3.07 -5.72
N ILE A 137 4.55 2.58 -4.49
CA ILE A 137 5.80 2.67 -3.73
C ILE A 137 6.56 1.36 -3.86
N ALA A 138 7.85 1.47 -4.20
CA ALA A 138 8.82 0.40 -4.07
C ALA A 138 10.06 0.93 -3.33
N ALA A 139 10.82 0.02 -2.74
CA ALA A 139 12.06 0.33 -2.05
C ALA A 139 13.26 -0.11 -2.91
N LYS A 140 14.09 0.83 -3.36
CA LYS A 140 15.39 0.51 -3.93
C LYS A 140 16.30 0.08 -2.78
N SER A 141 16.76 -1.16 -2.82
CA SER A 141 17.59 -1.76 -1.77
C SER A 141 19.05 -1.41 -2.01
N LEU A 142 19.78 -1.09 -0.93
CA LEU A 142 21.19 -0.71 -0.95
C LEU A 142 22.06 -1.77 -0.25
N GLY A 143 23.35 -1.78 -0.57
CA GLY A 143 24.35 -2.63 0.09
C GLY A 143 23.95 -4.11 0.11
N LEU A 144 24.10 -4.75 1.27
CA LEU A 144 23.82 -6.18 1.45
C LEU A 144 22.36 -6.58 1.13
N VAL A 145 21.40 -5.68 1.36
CA VAL A 145 19.97 -5.95 1.11
C VAL A 145 19.67 -6.04 -0.40
N ALA A 146 20.49 -5.39 -1.23
CA ALA A 146 20.36 -5.47 -2.68
C ALA A 146 20.72 -6.86 -3.21
N SER A 147 21.52 -7.66 -2.46
CA SER A 147 21.94 -8.99 -2.90
C SER A 147 20.76 -9.94 -3.10
N GLU A 148 20.88 -10.84 -4.08
CA GLU A 148 20.00 -12.01 -4.25
C GLU A 148 20.56 -13.26 -3.54
N GLU A 149 21.79 -13.20 -3.02
CA GLU A 149 22.35 -14.26 -2.19
C GLU A 149 21.66 -14.27 -0.81
N PRO A 150 21.00 -15.38 -0.41
CA PRO A 150 20.14 -15.40 0.77
C PRO A 150 20.83 -15.01 2.08
N TRP A 151 22.09 -15.40 2.27
CA TRP A 151 22.83 -15.10 3.50
C TRP A 151 23.26 -13.64 3.56
N LEU A 152 23.73 -13.05 2.45
CA LEU A 152 24.06 -11.61 2.37
C LEU A 152 22.81 -10.76 2.58
N GLN A 153 21.72 -11.11 1.89
CA GLN A 153 20.45 -10.42 2.04
C GLN A 153 19.93 -10.52 3.49
N GLY A 154 19.99 -11.71 4.08
CA GLY A 154 19.64 -11.95 5.48
C GLY A 154 20.44 -11.09 6.45
N SER A 155 21.76 -10.99 6.28
CA SER A 155 22.61 -10.09 7.07
C SER A 155 22.22 -8.63 6.90
N GLY A 156 21.94 -8.18 5.67
CA GLY A 156 21.45 -6.82 5.41
C GLY A 156 20.12 -6.51 6.11
N LEU A 157 19.18 -7.47 6.13
CA LEU A 157 17.90 -7.34 6.82
C LEU A 157 18.07 -7.27 8.34
N LEU A 158 18.97 -8.07 8.91
CA LEU A 158 19.30 -8.02 10.34
C LEU A 158 19.89 -6.68 10.73
N LEU A 159 20.84 -6.16 9.93
CA LEU A 159 21.41 -4.82 10.14
C LEU A 159 20.35 -3.72 10.01
N SER A 160 19.46 -3.83 9.01
CA SER A 160 18.32 -2.92 8.86
C SER A 160 17.42 -2.92 10.10
N ALA A 161 17.10 -4.10 10.63
CA ALA A 161 16.27 -4.24 11.82
C ALA A 161 16.95 -3.65 13.06
N ALA A 162 18.24 -3.91 13.27
CA ALA A 162 19.03 -3.34 14.36
C ALA A 162 19.10 -1.80 14.26
N ALA A 163 19.34 -1.28 13.07
CA ALA A 163 19.36 0.16 12.81
C ALA A 163 17.99 0.80 13.09
N ASN A 164 16.88 0.15 12.69
CA ASN A 164 15.51 0.60 12.94
C ASN A 164 15.14 0.64 14.43
N LEU A 165 15.66 -0.29 15.23
CA LEU A 165 15.47 -0.29 16.68
C LEU A 165 16.04 0.97 17.33
N LEU A 166 17.21 1.43 16.85
CA LEU A 166 17.80 2.70 17.29
C LEU A 166 17.00 3.90 16.78
N SER A 167 16.72 3.94 15.48
CA SER A 167 15.88 4.97 14.86
C SER A 167 15.40 4.51 13.48
N ARG A 168 14.12 4.75 13.17
CA ARG A 168 13.57 4.45 11.84
C ARG A 168 14.31 5.21 10.74
N ASN A 169 14.79 6.43 11.02
CA ASN A 169 15.53 7.22 10.05
C ASN A 169 16.82 6.54 9.58
N ASN A 170 17.37 5.60 10.35
CA ASN A 170 18.56 4.85 9.95
C ASN A 170 18.29 3.87 8.80
N LEU A 171 17.02 3.55 8.51
CA LEU A 171 16.67 2.73 7.35
C LEU A 171 17.10 3.37 6.02
N ARG A 172 17.32 4.70 5.97
CA ARG A 172 17.83 5.42 4.79
C ARG A 172 19.18 4.92 4.27
N HIS A 173 19.94 4.22 5.12
CA HIS A 173 21.23 3.63 4.74
C HIS A 173 21.08 2.30 4.00
N PHE A 174 19.87 1.73 3.99
CA PHE A 174 19.56 0.43 3.41
C PHE A 174 18.53 0.52 2.28
N TYR A 175 17.72 1.59 2.26
CA TYR A 175 16.64 1.77 1.31
C TYR A 175 16.50 3.21 0.84
N GLU A 176 16.17 3.37 -0.44
CA GLU A 176 15.65 4.61 -1.00
C GLU A 176 14.20 4.38 -1.46
N ARG A 177 13.35 5.40 -1.30
CA ARG A 177 11.96 5.35 -1.75
C ARG A 177 11.92 5.63 -3.25
N THR A 178 11.15 4.84 -3.99
CA THR A 178 10.75 5.19 -5.36
C THR A 178 9.24 5.25 -5.46
N VAL A 179 8.74 6.38 -5.96
CA VAL A 179 7.33 6.65 -6.21
C VAL A 179 7.10 6.56 -7.71
N PHE A 180 6.53 5.45 -8.17
CA PHE A 180 6.08 5.33 -9.56
C PHE A 180 4.69 5.95 -9.70
N HIS A 181 4.45 6.82 -10.68
CA HIS A 181 3.17 7.52 -10.79
C HIS A 181 2.66 7.74 -12.22
N THR A 182 1.34 7.83 -12.39
CA THR A 182 0.71 8.21 -13.69
C THR A 182 0.63 9.73 -13.92
N GLY A 183 1.09 10.54 -12.96
CA GLY A 183 1.15 12.00 -13.08
C GLY A 183 2.25 12.51 -14.03
N GLU A 184 2.32 13.83 -14.19
CA GLU A 184 3.34 14.51 -15.00
C GLU A 184 4.72 14.42 -14.33
N GLN A 185 5.75 14.05 -15.10
CA GLN A 185 7.13 13.95 -14.61
C GLN A 185 7.61 15.31 -14.07
N GLY A 186 8.34 15.29 -12.94
CA GLY A 186 8.85 16.51 -12.30
C GLY A 186 7.83 17.28 -11.46
N ARG A 187 6.56 16.83 -11.41
CA ARG A 187 5.51 17.44 -10.58
C ARG A 187 4.95 16.43 -9.56
N PRO A 188 5.73 16.02 -8.56
CA PRO A 188 5.30 15.03 -7.59
C PRO A 188 4.14 15.57 -6.74
N PHE A 189 3.07 14.78 -6.63
CA PHE A 189 1.93 15.11 -5.77
C PHE A 189 2.27 14.92 -4.29
N PHE A 190 2.87 13.78 -3.94
CA PHE A 190 3.30 13.48 -2.58
C PHE A 190 4.71 14.01 -2.33
N ARG A 191 4.91 14.59 -1.13
CA ARG A 191 6.21 15.09 -0.69
C ARG A 191 6.64 14.34 0.56
N PHE A 192 7.90 13.95 0.58
CA PHE A 192 8.48 13.16 1.65
C PHE A 192 9.77 13.83 2.14
N SER A 193 10.14 13.60 3.40
CA SER A 193 11.31 14.22 4.04
C SER A 193 12.19 13.23 4.81
N ASP A 194 11.81 11.96 4.88
CA ASP A 194 12.44 10.94 5.73
C ASP A 194 13.41 10.00 4.99
N PHE A 195 13.17 9.74 3.70
CA PHE A 195 14.04 8.96 2.82
C PHE A 195 14.40 9.74 1.56
N SER A 196 15.58 9.44 1.00
CA SER A 196 15.87 9.77 -0.41
C SER A 196 14.73 9.21 -1.26
N THR A 197 14.10 10.07 -2.05
CA THR A 197 12.88 9.75 -2.77
C THR A 197 13.00 10.13 -4.24
N GLN A 198 12.96 9.12 -5.10
CA GLN A 198 12.86 9.27 -6.54
C GLN A 198 11.40 9.25 -6.99
N ASN A 199 11.04 10.08 -7.98
CA ASN A 199 9.74 10.04 -8.65
C ASN A 199 9.91 9.59 -10.11
N VAL A 200 9.21 8.53 -10.50
CA VAL A 200 9.33 7.90 -11.82
C VAL A 200 7.95 7.85 -12.47
N GLN A 201 7.83 8.41 -13.67
CA GLN A 201 6.60 8.28 -14.43
C GLN A 201 6.37 6.82 -14.85
N LEU A 202 5.14 6.35 -14.66
CA LEU A 202 4.71 5.04 -15.14
C LEU A 202 4.55 5.07 -16.66
N THR A 203 5.06 4.02 -17.30
CA THR A 203 4.96 3.76 -18.73
C THR A 203 4.46 2.33 -18.94
N LYS A 204 4.23 1.96 -20.20
CA LYS A 204 3.85 0.58 -20.55
C LYS A 204 4.90 -0.43 -20.11
N ASP A 205 6.15 -0.04 -20.19
CA ASP A 205 7.29 -0.92 -19.99
C ASP A 205 7.63 -1.12 -18.51
N ASN A 206 7.30 -0.15 -17.63
CA ASN A 206 7.68 -0.22 -16.22
C ASN A 206 6.51 -0.50 -15.25
N LEU A 207 5.25 -0.41 -15.68
CA LEU A 207 4.10 -0.50 -14.76
C LEU A 207 4.02 -1.85 -14.05
N LYS A 208 4.15 -2.95 -14.80
CA LYS A 208 4.10 -4.29 -14.20
C LYS A 208 5.30 -4.54 -13.29
N ASP A 209 6.47 -4.01 -13.65
CA ASP A 209 7.70 -4.12 -12.85
C ASP A 209 7.63 -3.30 -11.56
N ALA A 210 7.06 -2.10 -11.60
CA ALA A 210 6.79 -1.29 -10.43
C ALA A 210 5.83 -2.00 -9.47
N LEU A 211 4.75 -2.61 -9.98
CA LEU A 211 3.81 -3.39 -9.18
C LEU A 211 4.48 -4.64 -8.58
N MET A 212 5.27 -5.37 -9.37
CA MET A 212 6.02 -6.53 -8.86
C MET A 212 7.00 -6.13 -7.77
N ALA A 213 7.80 -5.08 -8.00
CA ALA A 213 8.74 -4.57 -7.01
C ALA A 213 8.04 -4.16 -5.73
N SER A 214 6.90 -3.44 -5.84
CA SER A 214 6.11 -3.00 -4.70
C SER A 214 5.72 -4.12 -3.75
N GLY A 215 5.56 -5.36 -4.24
CA GLY A 215 5.23 -6.55 -3.45
C GLY A 215 6.35 -7.59 -3.30
N ALA A 216 7.58 -7.28 -3.73
CA ALA A 216 8.71 -8.22 -3.72
C ALA A 216 9.35 -8.30 -2.32
N ILE A 217 8.72 -9.06 -1.42
CA ILE A 217 9.19 -9.24 -0.03
C ILE A 217 10.59 -9.90 -0.06
N PRO A 218 11.61 -9.32 0.61
CA PRO A 218 12.93 -9.91 0.70
C PRO A 218 12.90 -11.38 1.17
N MET A 219 13.79 -12.21 0.62
CA MET A 219 13.91 -13.66 0.84
C MET A 219 12.74 -14.52 0.34
N MET A 220 11.60 -13.91 0.00
CA MET A 220 10.39 -14.60 -0.48
C MET A 220 10.21 -14.43 -1.99
N LEU A 221 10.47 -13.23 -2.52
CA LEU A 221 10.46 -12.93 -3.94
C LEU A 221 11.82 -12.35 -4.35
N LYS A 222 12.17 -12.58 -5.62
CA LYS A 222 13.32 -11.93 -6.24
C LYS A 222 13.06 -10.43 -6.36
N GLY A 223 14.13 -9.66 -6.25
CA GLY A 223 14.07 -8.23 -6.50
C GLY A 223 13.91 -7.97 -7.98
N ILE A 224 13.35 -6.81 -8.31
CA ILE A 224 13.22 -6.38 -9.70
C ILE A 224 14.44 -5.50 -10.02
N PRO A 225 15.37 -5.95 -10.86
CA PRO A 225 16.53 -5.16 -11.23
C PRO A 225 16.14 -4.08 -12.24
N ASN A 226 16.75 -2.90 -12.10
CA ASN A 226 16.87 -1.88 -13.15
C ASN A 226 15.54 -1.54 -13.83
N ILE A 227 14.50 -1.22 -13.04
CA ILE A 227 13.19 -0.84 -13.56
C ILE A 227 13.34 0.38 -14.47
N GLN A 228 12.78 0.30 -15.68
CA GLN A 228 12.92 1.35 -16.68
C GLN A 228 12.44 2.72 -16.18
N GLY A 229 13.26 3.75 -16.41
CA GLY A 229 13.03 5.13 -15.97
C GLY A 229 13.41 5.40 -14.51
N ALA A 230 13.72 4.36 -13.74
CA ALA A 230 14.24 4.47 -12.39
C ALA A 230 15.78 4.33 -12.39
N GLU A 231 16.44 4.86 -11.36
CA GLU A 231 17.87 4.62 -11.11
C GLU A 231 18.24 3.12 -11.14
N THR A 232 19.46 2.81 -11.60
CA THR A 232 19.98 1.43 -11.60
C THR A 232 20.04 0.88 -10.18
N GLY A 233 19.57 -0.36 -9.98
CA GLY A 233 19.52 -0.99 -8.67
C GLY A 233 18.52 -2.13 -8.56
N ILE A 234 18.37 -2.66 -7.35
CA ILE A 234 17.43 -3.74 -7.05
C ILE A 234 16.24 -3.20 -6.25
N TYR A 235 15.04 -3.38 -6.79
CA TYR A 235 13.81 -2.88 -6.21
C TYR A 235 13.04 -4.00 -5.50
N ARG A 236 12.56 -3.70 -4.29
CA ARG A 236 11.87 -4.63 -3.38
C ARG A 236 10.62 -3.98 -2.77
N ASP A 237 9.91 -4.75 -1.96
CA ASP A 237 8.60 -4.39 -1.40
C ASP A 237 8.62 -2.97 -0.81
N GLY A 238 7.67 -2.14 -1.23
CA GLY A 238 7.56 -0.75 -0.77
C GLY A 238 7.34 -0.65 0.73
N GLY A 239 6.81 -1.70 1.36
CA GLY A 239 6.62 -1.80 2.79
C GLY A 239 7.91 -1.78 3.62
N MET A 240 9.08 -1.99 2.99
CA MET A 240 10.36 -1.80 3.66
C MET A 240 10.55 -0.35 4.12
N VAL A 241 10.03 0.61 3.34
CA VAL A 241 10.01 2.04 3.69
C VAL A 241 8.64 2.48 4.18
N ASP A 242 7.56 2.20 3.44
CA ASP A 242 6.20 2.65 3.75
C ASP A 242 5.23 1.46 3.78
N TYR A 243 5.21 0.74 4.90
CA TYR A 243 4.29 -0.40 5.09
C TYR A 243 2.87 0.10 5.29
N HIS A 244 2.65 0.88 6.35
CA HIS A 244 1.47 1.72 6.45
C HIS A 244 1.92 3.18 6.45
N PHE A 245 1.24 4.01 5.67
CA PHE A 245 1.69 5.36 5.38
C PHE A 245 1.50 6.27 6.61
N ASP A 246 2.61 6.85 7.08
CA ASP A 246 2.65 7.81 8.18
C ASP A 246 3.41 9.08 7.73
N PHE A 247 2.79 9.84 6.83
CA PHE A 247 3.31 11.11 6.34
C PHE A 247 2.16 12.09 6.03
N ARG A 248 2.48 13.37 5.83
CA ARG A 248 1.48 14.35 5.38
C ARG A 248 1.12 14.09 3.91
N PHE A 249 -0.06 13.54 3.66
CA PHE A 249 -0.60 13.32 2.32
C PHE A 249 -0.91 14.63 1.56
N ASN A 250 -0.77 15.79 2.21
CA ASN A 250 -1.03 17.13 1.69
C ASN A 250 -2.39 17.29 0.99
N PRO A 251 -3.51 16.82 1.58
CA PRO A 251 -4.81 16.94 0.95
C PRO A 251 -5.36 18.38 0.96
N GLY A 252 -4.70 19.32 1.65
CA GLY A 252 -5.32 20.60 1.99
C GLY A 252 -6.38 20.38 3.07
N LYS A 253 -7.61 20.86 2.84
CA LYS A 253 -8.75 20.63 3.76
C LYS A 253 -9.53 19.35 3.45
N GLU A 254 -9.18 18.64 2.38
CA GLU A 254 -9.89 17.45 1.93
C GLU A 254 -9.52 16.20 2.76
N ILE A 255 -10.24 15.11 2.52
CA ILE A 255 -10.13 13.85 3.25
C ILE A 255 -9.11 12.92 2.57
N VAL A 256 -8.33 12.24 3.41
CA VAL A 256 -7.56 11.04 3.06
C VAL A 256 -8.36 9.84 3.54
N LEU A 257 -8.91 9.05 2.63
CA LEU A 257 -9.66 7.85 2.98
C LEU A 257 -8.70 6.65 3.02
N TYR A 258 -8.62 6.00 4.17
CA TYR A 258 -7.66 4.92 4.43
C TYR A 258 -8.36 3.66 4.97
N PRO A 259 -8.94 2.82 4.09
CA PRO A 259 -9.42 1.50 4.48
C PRO A 259 -8.25 0.61 4.92
N HIS A 260 -8.36 0.07 6.12
CA HIS A 260 -7.27 -0.64 6.77
C HIS A 260 -7.79 -1.86 7.54
N PHE A 261 -7.06 -2.98 7.49
CA PHE A 261 -7.48 -4.24 8.13
C PHE A 261 -7.36 -4.24 9.66
N SER A 262 -6.93 -3.12 10.25
CA SER A 262 -6.68 -2.96 11.69
C SER A 262 -6.63 -1.48 12.08
N ALA A 263 -7.02 -1.13 13.30
CA ALA A 263 -6.83 0.23 13.84
C ALA A 263 -5.35 0.57 14.09
N ARG A 264 -4.47 -0.44 14.20
CA ARG A 264 -3.04 -0.23 14.40
C ARG A 264 -2.35 0.01 13.05
N VAL A 265 -1.98 1.27 12.82
CA VAL A 265 -1.12 1.69 11.71
C VAL A 265 0.36 1.53 12.13
N VAL A 266 1.20 1.05 11.22
CA VAL A 266 2.59 0.63 11.48
C VAL A 266 3.46 1.16 10.34
N PRO A 267 4.35 2.15 10.58
CA PRO A 267 5.05 2.86 9.52
C PRO A 267 5.87 1.98 8.57
N GLY A 268 6.71 1.09 9.10
CA GLY A 268 7.58 0.21 8.30
C GLY A 268 7.41 -1.28 8.60
N TRP A 269 7.90 -2.13 7.70
CA TRP A 269 7.86 -3.59 7.87
C TRP A 269 8.60 -4.05 9.14
N PHE A 270 9.74 -3.42 9.47
CA PHE A 270 10.52 -3.68 10.69
C PHE A 270 9.83 -3.21 11.98
N ASP A 271 8.79 -2.36 11.90
CA ASP A 271 8.09 -1.82 13.06
C ASP A 271 6.96 -2.73 13.56
N LYS A 272 6.61 -3.79 12.82
CA LYS A 272 5.49 -4.69 13.15
C LYS A 272 5.56 -5.26 14.57
N ALA A 273 6.76 -5.64 15.00
CA ALA A 273 7.01 -6.20 16.33
C ALA A 273 7.14 -5.12 17.42
N LEU A 274 7.38 -3.86 17.04
CA LEU A 274 7.69 -2.76 17.96
C LEU A 274 6.39 -2.10 18.44
N LYS A 275 5.88 -2.54 19.59
CA LYS A 275 4.59 -2.04 20.14
C LYS A 275 4.63 -0.56 20.52
N TRP A 276 5.82 -0.02 20.80
CA TRP A 276 6.01 1.40 21.11
C TRP A 276 6.07 2.29 19.87
N ARG A 277 6.22 1.73 18.66
CA ARG A 277 6.17 2.52 17.43
C ARG A 277 4.72 2.95 17.21
N LYS A 278 4.50 4.26 17.37
CA LYS A 278 3.22 4.93 17.11
C LYS A 278 3.32 5.76 15.85
N ILE A 279 2.17 6.04 15.25
CA ILE A 279 2.07 7.03 14.18
C ILE A 279 2.26 8.44 14.72
N THR A 280 2.55 9.38 13.82
CA THR A 280 2.58 10.81 14.15
C THR A 280 1.17 11.40 14.05
N PRO A 281 0.52 11.84 15.15
CA PRO A 281 -0.87 12.30 15.12
C PRO A 281 -1.14 13.41 14.10
N TYR A 282 -0.19 14.34 13.96
CA TYR A 282 -0.24 15.43 12.98
C TYR A 282 -0.35 14.95 11.52
N HIS A 283 0.15 13.76 11.17
CA HIS A 283 -0.01 13.21 9.82
C HIS A 283 -1.44 12.73 9.52
N PHE A 284 -2.25 12.54 10.57
CA PHE A 284 -3.56 11.91 10.48
C PHE A 284 -4.74 12.87 10.64
N GLU A 285 -4.52 14.18 10.76
CA GLU A 285 -5.59 15.18 10.96
C GLU A 285 -6.67 15.13 9.86
N ASN A 286 -6.29 14.84 8.62
CA ASN A 286 -7.20 14.70 7.47
C ASN A 286 -7.60 13.24 7.17
N VAL A 287 -7.12 12.27 7.95
CA VAL A 287 -7.32 10.85 7.67
C VAL A 287 -8.63 10.35 8.25
N VAL A 288 -9.37 9.61 7.42
CA VAL A 288 -10.48 8.74 7.82
C VAL A 288 -10.02 7.31 7.68
N LEU A 289 -9.68 6.68 8.81
CA LEU A 289 -9.29 5.29 8.89
C LEU A 289 -10.55 4.43 9.08
N ILE A 290 -10.84 3.56 8.12
CA ILE A 290 -11.99 2.62 8.19
C ILE A 290 -11.45 1.22 8.41
N THR A 291 -11.88 0.56 9.48
CA THR A 291 -11.41 -0.79 9.84
C THR A 291 -12.58 -1.72 10.10
N PRO A 292 -12.40 -3.05 10.00
CA PRO A 292 -13.33 -3.95 10.65
C PRO A 292 -13.42 -3.62 12.15
N SER A 293 -14.62 -3.68 12.71
CA SER A 293 -14.84 -3.54 14.16
C SER A 293 -14.23 -4.72 14.93
N ALA A 294 -13.98 -4.52 16.22
CA ALA A 294 -13.50 -5.60 17.08
C ALA A 294 -14.49 -6.77 17.12
N GLU A 295 -15.78 -6.45 17.25
CA GLU A 295 -16.90 -7.39 17.29
C GLU A 295 -16.97 -8.23 16.01
N PHE A 296 -16.78 -7.61 14.84
CA PHE A 296 -16.72 -8.32 13.56
C PHE A 296 -15.54 -9.30 13.50
N VAL A 297 -14.35 -8.86 13.90
CA VAL A 297 -13.15 -9.71 13.88
C VAL A 297 -13.32 -10.90 14.81
N ASP A 298 -13.77 -10.67 16.04
CA ASP A 298 -13.93 -11.72 17.04
C ASP A 298 -14.99 -12.73 16.62
N LYS A 299 -16.08 -12.28 15.99
CA LYS A 299 -17.18 -13.14 15.55
C LYS A 299 -16.86 -13.94 14.28
N HIS A 300 -16.12 -13.36 13.32
CA HIS A 300 -16.00 -13.93 11.97
C HIS A 300 -14.60 -14.39 11.57
N LEU A 301 -13.56 -13.96 12.30
CA LEU A 301 -12.16 -14.22 11.91
C LEU A 301 -11.38 -15.05 12.96
N ASN A 302 -12.10 -15.70 13.90
CA ASN A 302 -11.58 -16.66 14.89
C ASN A 302 -10.24 -16.27 15.53
N GLY A 303 -10.08 -15.00 15.95
CA GLY A 303 -8.92 -14.51 16.73
C GLY A 303 -7.52 -14.69 16.12
N GLY A 304 -7.43 -15.21 14.89
CA GLY A 304 -6.19 -15.63 14.25
C GLY A 304 -5.50 -14.46 13.57
N LYS A 305 -4.62 -13.76 14.29
CA LYS A 305 -3.68 -12.72 13.76
C LYS A 305 -4.26 -11.36 13.35
N LEU A 306 -5.56 -11.11 13.51
CA LEU A 306 -6.19 -9.80 13.31
C LEU A 306 -6.69 -9.16 14.62
N ARG A 307 -6.09 -9.48 15.77
CA ARG A 307 -6.58 -9.00 17.08
C ARG A 307 -6.87 -7.48 17.05
N PRO A 308 -8.11 -7.05 17.31
CA PRO A 308 -8.45 -5.66 17.41
C PRO A 308 -7.77 -5.09 18.66
N ILE A 309 -6.94 -4.06 18.49
CA ILE A 309 -6.60 -3.20 19.62
C ILE A 309 -7.78 -2.24 19.74
N ILE A 310 -8.67 -2.56 20.67
CA ILE A 310 -9.70 -1.63 21.14
C ILE A 310 -8.96 -0.50 21.85
N LEU A 311 -8.86 0.68 21.25
CA LEU A 311 -8.71 1.91 22.02
C LEU A 311 -9.54 3.04 21.40
N LYS A 312 -10.42 3.56 22.25
CA LYS A 312 -11.26 4.74 22.07
C LYS A 312 -10.39 5.96 21.73
N THR A 313 -10.92 6.83 20.89
CA THR A 313 -10.52 8.23 20.61
C THR A 313 -9.02 8.54 20.67
N TRP A 314 -8.46 8.93 19.53
CA TRP A 314 -7.12 9.52 19.42
C TRP A 314 -7.05 10.80 20.28
N TYR A 315 -6.54 10.65 21.50
CA TYR A 315 -5.96 11.70 22.31
C TYR A 315 -4.56 11.23 22.73
#